data_AF-A0A7S3CDR6-F1
#
_entry.id   AF-A0A7S3CDR6-F1
#
_cell.length_a   1.000
_cell.length_b   1.000
_cell.length_c   1.000
_cell.angle_alpha   90.00
_cell.angle_beta   90.00
_cell.angle_gamma   90.00
#
_symmetry.space_group_name_H-M   'P 1'
#
loop_
_entity.id
_entity.type
_entity.pdbx_description
1 polymer ?
#
loop_
_entity_poly.entity_id
_entity_poly.type
_entity_poly.pdbx_seq_one_letter_code
_entity_poly.pdbx_strand_id
1 'polypeptide(L)'
;MMSSSSGARALAGSRRLLLSSTGTRGTQPQYLEATSTNQSGAALGRVEVTRLAHCVHGNGGFMVAQEEAAGSRWQSIFGIHGTRGFAASASPSDENETVGETVKEKGKPAAGKAQRKTRAKSKEKAEKGGADGGAQAGTTLTIKDLAEFASAEEGDHDETKFGRAARKPGFPSVDVSSLAAALGKKGPAPLLPEGLPKGLRLELLSGPEVTVRPEVATFLRSVLSGGDQSEGCSKRLVSGPRGSGKSVLLALLAACARLQGWVVLYVPTATSLTSGGRFKFCERTGLWDNPDACSRVIADLAAAHRGDLVDLGLSHLLPDEDGAEGDDEESADALCDLISSLVGQTSKPFLVCVDDYNALFGYTGYREVSGRKVSPHDLKSVCALRMLERPEIVRGAAVCSASASLPIRSGTRVASDGDVEEHVAKGLTYEEAVAVWGKRGQSEPKPRSREEQTLRNFVMGVSGNGHAIRDYAAML
;
A
#
# COMPACT_ATOMS: atom_id res chain seq x y z
N MET A 1 56.26 14.55 32.70
CA MET A 1 55.45 15.58 32.00
C MET A 1 55.87 15.56 30.54
N MET A 2 55.15 14.82 29.70
CA MET A 2 55.38 14.81 28.26
C MET A 2 54.02 14.82 27.57
N SER A 3 53.80 15.90 26.82
CA SER A 3 52.67 16.17 25.96
C SER A 3 52.80 15.32 24.69
N SER A 4 51.76 14.56 24.34
CA SER A 4 51.66 13.88 23.06
C SER A 4 50.43 14.38 22.31
N SER A 5 50.68 15.24 21.34
CA SER A 5 49.77 15.73 20.32
C SER A 5 49.35 14.60 19.36
N SER A 6 48.05 14.33 19.23
CA SER A 6 47.51 13.47 18.17
C SER A 6 47.23 14.30 16.92
N GLY A 7 47.99 14.07 15.85
CA GLY A 7 47.76 14.64 14.53
C GLY A 7 46.61 13.92 13.80
N ALA A 8 45.64 14.70 13.32
CA ALA A 8 44.61 14.23 12.41
C ALA A 8 45.18 14.10 10.99
N ARG A 9 45.12 12.88 10.42
CA ARG A 9 45.41 12.62 9.01
C ARG A 9 44.16 12.90 8.18
N ALA A 10 44.23 13.89 7.30
CA ALA A 10 43.28 14.09 6.21
C ALA A 10 43.58 13.06 5.09
N LEU A 11 42.65 12.16 4.82
CA LEU A 11 42.67 11.29 3.65
C LEU A 11 41.90 11.98 2.51
N ALA A 12 42.65 12.61 1.60
CA ALA A 12 42.14 13.07 0.32
C ALA A 12 42.03 11.88 -0.63
N GLY A 13 40.83 11.29 -0.74
CA GLY A 13 40.52 10.27 -1.74
C GLY A 13 40.03 10.88 -3.03
N SER A 14 40.91 11.04 -4.02
CA SER A 14 40.52 11.32 -5.42
C SER A 14 39.80 10.10 -6.02
N ARG A 15 38.47 10.16 -6.15
CA ARG A 15 37.72 9.22 -6.99
C ARG A 15 37.81 9.67 -8.45
N ARG A 16 38.54 8.89 -9.24
CA ARG A 16 38.68 8.99 -10.69
C ARG A 16 37.49 8.26 -11.31
N LEU A 17 36.54 9.01 -11.89
CA LEU A 17 35.44 8.44 -12.69
C LEU A 17 36.02 7.89 -14.00
N LEU A 18 35.93 6.56 -14.17
CA LEU A 18 36.14 5.90 -15.46
C LEU A 18 34.83 5.97 -16.24
N LEU A 19 34.74 6.88 -17.20
CA LEU A 19 33.69 6.87 -18.22
C LEU A 19 34.13 5.93 -19.36
N SER A 20 33.48 4.78 -19.45
CA SER A 20 33.53 3.89 -20.60
C SER A 20 32.65 4.46 -21.72
N SER A 21 33.26 5.10 -22.73
CA SER A 21 32.56 5.55 -23.93
C SER A 21 32.65 4.50 -25.04
N THR A 22 31.54 3.84 -25.37
CA THR A 22 31.38 3.15 -26.66
C THR A 22 31.01 4.20 -27.70
N GLY A 23 31.87 4.36 -28.71
CA GLY A 23 31.81 5.46 -29.66
C GLY A 23 30.74 5.34 -30.75
N THR A 24 30.33 6.50 -31.24
CA THR A 24 29.91 6.74 -32.62
C THR A 24 30.42 8.11 -33.07
N ARG A 25 30.70 8.20 -34.36
CA ARG A 25 31.63 9.13 -35.02
C ARG A 25 31.16 10.59 -35.04
N GLY A 26 32.14 11.49 -34.86
CA GLY A 26 32.38 12.58 -35.83
C GLY A 26 31.75 13.93 -35.53
N THR A 27 32.47 14.78 -34.80
CA THR A 27 32.78 16.19 -35.13
C THR A 27 33.60 16.78 -33.98
N GLN A 28 34.77 17.35 -34.27
CA GLN A 28 35.64 17.98 -33.27
C GLN A 28 35.02 19.31 -32.79
N PRO A 29 35.05 19.61 -31.48
CA PRO A 29 35.00 20.98 -31.00
C PRO A 29 36.42 21.52 -30.80
N GLN A 30 36.62 22.75 -31.26
CA GLN A 30 37.81 23.56 -31.05
C GLN A 30 37.97 23.90 -29.55
N TYR A 31 39.19 23.77 -29.05
CA TYR A 31 39.61 24.24 -27.73
C TYR A 31 39.63 25.78 -27.69
N LEU A 32 38.96 26.35 -26.70
CA LEU A 32 39.21 27.72 -26.24
C LEU A 32 39.66 27.64 -24.78
N GLU A 33 40.96 27.80 -24.57
CA GLU A 33 41.55 28.05 -23.26
C GLU A 33 41.14 29.45 -22.80
N ALA A 34 40.56 29.56 -21.60
CA ALA A 34 40.43 30.82 -20.89
C ALA A 34 41.18 30.69 -19.56
N THR A 35 42.31 31.39 -19.50
CA THR A 35 43.18 31.52 -18.35
C THR A 35 42.51 32.32 -17.23
N SER A 36 42.75 31.87 -15.99
CA SER A 36 42.35 32.54 -14.76
C SER A 36 43.18 33.81 -14.52
N THR A 37 42.54 34.89 -14.10
CA THR A 37 43.19 35.95 -13.32
C THR A 37 42.35 36.25 -12.08
N ASN A 38 42.99 36.01 -10.92
CA ASN A 38 42.56 36.50 -9.62
C ASN A 38 42.43 38.02 -9.64
N GLN A 39 41.34 38.55 -9.07
CA GLN A 39 41.38 39.82 -8.36
C GLN A 39 40.27 39.92 -7.31
N SER A 40 40.70 40.44 -6.16
CA SER A 40 40.02 40.75 -4.91
C SER A 40 38.89 41.76 -5.03
N GLY A 41 37.90 41.70 -4.12
CA GLY A 41 37.08 42.87 -3.80
C GLY A 41 35.75 42.53 -3.15
N ALA A 42 35.61 42.84 -1.87
CA ALA A 42 34.37 42.80 -1.12
C ALA A 42 33.37 43.87 -1.62
N ALA A 43 32.11 43.48 -1.87
CA ALA A 43 30.95 44.36 -1.74
C ALA A 43 29.64 43.54 -1.76
N LEU A 44 28.75 43.89 -0.83
CA LEU A 44 27.36 43.46 -0.74
C LEU A 44 26.61 43.69 -2.06
N GLY A 45 25.90 42.67 -2.54
CA GLY A 45 25.02 42.76 -3.71
C GLY A 45 23.87 41.77 -3.61
N ARG A 46 22.64 42.31 -3.72
CA ARG A 46 21.37 41.58 -3.88
C ARG A 46 21.50 40.43 -4.89
N VAL A 47 20.98 39.27 -4.53
CA VAL A 47 20.77 38.16 -5.48
C VAL A 47 19.41 38.38 -6.16
N GLU A 48 19.43 38.90 -7.37
CA GLU A 48 18.35 38.73 -8.33
C GLU A 48 18.41 37.30 -8.87
N VAL A 49 17.33 36.53 -8.68
CA VAL A 49 17.17 35.21 -9.29
C VAL A 49 16.72 35.41 -10.73
N THR A 50 17.66 35.44 -11.67
CA THR A 50 17.37 35.40 -13.10
C THR A 50 16.93 33.99 -13.50
N ARG A 51 15.67 33.84 -13.93
CA ARG A 51 15.12 32.62 -14.53
C ARG A 51 15.89 32.27 -15.80
N LEU A 52 16.62 31.15 -15.79
CA LEU A 52 17.04 30.45 -17.00
C LEU A 52 15.87 29.62 -17.54
N ALA A 53 15.06 30.24 -18.39
CA ALA A 53 14.12 29.54 -19.24
C ALA A 53 14.87 29.01 -20.46
N HIS A 54 15.13 27.70 -20.51
CA HIS A 54 15.52 27.04 -21.75
C HIS A 54 14.28 26.90 -22.64
N CYS A 55 14.06 27.89 -23.51
CA CYS A 55 13.19 27.77 -24.67
C CYS A 55 13.91 26.97 -25.76
N VAL A 56 13.43 25.78 -26.05
CA VAL A 56 13.74 25.06 -27.30
C VAL A 56 12.81 25.64 -28.39
N HIS A 57 13.32 26.57 -29.19
CA HIS A 57 12.86 26.75 -30.58
C HIS A 57 13.55 25.64 -31.40
N GLY A 58 12.93 24.90 -32.30
CA GLY A 58 11.87 25.27 -33.23
C GLY A 58 12.48 25.38 -34.65
N ASN A 59 12.53 24.25 -35.37
CA ASN A 59 12.51 24.20 -36.84
C ASN A 59 11.25 23.39 -37.15
N GLY A 60 10.22 23.87 -37.86
CA GLY A 60 10.23 24.80 -38.98
C GLY A 60 9.53 24.05 -40.12
N GLY A 61 8.23 24.28 -40.29
CA GLY A 61 7.38 23.61 -41.28
C GLY A 61 6.01 24.25 -41.33
N PHE A 62 5.96 25.48 -41.84
CA PHE A 62 4.72 26.20 -42.16
C PHE A 62 4.02 25.55 -43.35
N MET A 63 2.73 25.25 -43.21
CA MET A 63 1.78 25.37 -44.31
C MET A 63 0.67 26.32 -43.85
N VAL A 64 0.57 27.44 -44.58
CA VAL A 64 -0.50 28.42 -44.50
C VAL A 64 -1.67 27.87 -45.31
N ALA A 65 -2.84 27.76 -44.69
CA ALA A 65 -4.12 27.76 -45.39
C ALA A 65 -5.01 28.79 -44.69
N GLN A 66 -5.17 29.90 -45.39
CA GLN A 66 -6.06 31.00 -45.11
C GLN A 66 -7.43 30.63 -45.69
N GLU A 67 -8.51 30.71 -44.92
CA GLU A 67 -9.84 30.95 -45.51
C GLU A 67 -10.77 31.66 -44.53
N GLU A 68 -11.48 32.63 -45.09
CA GLU A 68 -12.25 33.68 -44.43
C GLU A 68 -13.63 33.23 -43.95
N ALA A 69 -14.21 34.10 -43.12
CA ALA A 69 -15.56 34.03 -42.59
C ALA A 69 -16.65 34.11 -43.67
N ALA A 70 -17.75 33.37 -43.46
CA ALA A 70 -19.09 33.82 -43.81
C ALA A 70 -20.14 33.03 -43.01
N GLY A 71 -21.02 33.75 -42.30
CA GLY A 71 -22.24 33.17 -41.76
C GLY A 71 -23.31 32.98 -42.83
N SER A 72 -24.22 32.03 -42.63
CA SER A 72 -25.66 32.19 -42.91
C SER A 72 -26.47 30.94 -42.53
N ARG A 73 -27.40 31.19 -41.63
CA ARG A 73 -28.72 30.60 -41.40
C ARG A 73 -29.38 30.03 -42.68
N TRP A 74 -29.71 28.74 -42.73
CA TRP A 74 -30.80 28.18 -43.54
C TRP A 74 -31.43 26.94 -42.90
N GLN A 75 -32.68 26.71 -43.28
CA GLN A 75 -33.71 25.93 -42.63
C GLN A 75 -33.61 24.40 -42.83
N SER A 76 -34.23 23.71 -41.86
CA SER A 76 -34.89 22.41 -41.90
C SER A 76 -35.21 21.81 -43.28
N ILE A 77 -34.72 20.59 -43.56
CA ILE A 77 -35.40 19.58 -44.38
C ILE A 77 -35.22 18.19 -43.74
N PHE A 78 -36.35 17.49 -43.66
CA PHE A 78 -36.54 16.11 -43.18
C PHE A 78 -35.68 15.08 -43.92
N GLY A 79 -35.24 14.06 -43.20
CA GLY A 79 -34.63 12.85 -43.75
C GLY A 79 -34.70 11.68 -42.76
N ILE A 80 -35.88 11.06 -42.70
CA ILE A 80 -36.14 9.76 -42.06
C ILE A 80 -35.19 8.71 -42.65
N HIS A 81 -34.55 7.89 -41.82
CA HIS A 81 -34.36 6.45 -42.02
C HIS A 81 -33.97 5.82 -40.68
N GLY A 82 -34.86 4.97 -40.17
CA GLY A 82 -34.76 4.39 -38.83
C GLY A 82 -33.81 3.19 -38.75
N THR A 83 -33.41 2.87 -37.52
CA THR A 83 -33.09 1.51 -37.11
C THR A 83 -33.46 1.30 -35.64
N ARG A 84 -34.12 0.16 -35.42
CA ARG A 84 -34.45 -0.56 -34.18
C ARG A 84 -33.37 -0.37 -33.10
N GLY A 85 -33.67 -0.09 -31.83
CA GLY A 85 -34.65 -0.72 -30.96
C GLY A 85 -33.91 -1.64 -29.98
N PHE A 86 -33.58 -1.13 -28.79
CA PHE A 86 -33.30 -1.94 -27.59
C PHE A 86 -33.77 -1.16 -26.35
N ALA A 87 -34.66 -1.81 -25.60
CA ALA A 87 -35.38 -1.26 -24.46
C ALA A 87 -34.48 -1.16 -23.22
N ALA A 88 -34.53 0.00 -22.55
CA ALA A 88 -34.04 0.18 -21.19
C ALA A 88 -35.26 0.23 -20.26
N SER A 89 -35.32 -0.69 -19.30
CA SER A 89 -36.32 -0.72 -18.24
C SER A 89 -36.05 0.40 -17.24
N ALA A 90 -36.93 1.38 -17.20
CA ALA A 90 -37.00 2.40 -16.17
C ALA A 90 -37.73 1.85 -14.93
N SER A 91 -37.11 2.01 -13.76
CA SER A 91 -37.74 1.81 -12.45
C SER A 91 -38.50 3.08 -12.05
N PRO A 92 -39.72 3.00 -11.51
CA PRO A 92 -40.46 4.17 -11.09
C PRO A 92 -40.03 4.64 -9.70
N SER A 93 -39.87 5.96 -9.58
CA SER A 93 -39.81 6.73 -8.35
C SER A 93 -41.23 6.93 -7.81
N ASP A 94 -41.49 6.44 -6.60
CA ASP A 94 -42.65 6.84 -5.81
C ASP A 94 -42.22 7.91 -4.81
N GLU A 95 -42.72 9.12 -5.03
CA GLU A 95 -42.90 10.13 -4.00
C GLU A 95 -44.25 9.87 -3.31
N ASN A 96 -44.27 10.10 -1.99
CA ASN A 96 -45.19 11.02 -1.29
C ASN A 96 -45.82 10.47 0.00
N GLU A 97 -46.16 11.42 0.86
CA GLU A 97 -47.04 11.38 2.04
C GLU A 97 -46.40 11.32 3.45
N THR A 98 -46.21 12.53 3.93
CA THR A 98 -46.44 13.01 5.31
C THR A 98 -47.75 12.51 5.92
N VAL A 99 -47.70 11.88 7.10
CA VAL A 99 -48.73 12.00 8.15
C VAL A 99 -48.05 11.96 9.51
N GLY A 100 -48.22 13.02 10.30
CA GLY A 100 -47.85 13.04 11.70
C GLY A 100 -48.95 12.43 12.57
N GLU A 101 -48.57 11.81 13.69
CA GLU A 101 -49.48 11.70 14.83
C GLU A 101 -48.73 11.60 16.15
N THR A 102 -49.04 12.57 17.01
CA THR A 102 -48.65 12.71 18.41
C THR A 102 -49.51 11.83 19.31
N VAL A 103 -48.92 10.98 20.17
CA VAL A 103 -49.62 10.43 21.35
C VAL A 103 -48.69 10.35 22.58
N LYS A 104 -48.90 11.32 23.48
CA LYS A 104 -48.89 11.29 24.95
C LYS A 104 -48.11 10.19 25.69
N GLU A 105 -47.01 10.61 26.31
CA GLU A 105 -46.42 9.97 27.49
C GLU A 105 -47.09 10.52 28.77
N LYS A 106 -47.62 9.65 29.63
CA LYS A 106 -48.03 9.96 31.01
C LYS A 106 -47.79 8.73 31.90
N GLY A 107 -47.05 8.93 32.98
CA GLY A 107 -47.26 8.16 34.23
C GLY A 107 -46.03 7.47 34.85
N LYS A 108 -45.25 8.20 35.64
CA LYS A 108 -44.70 7.72 36.95
C LYS A 108 -45.85 7.73 37.99
N PRO A 109 -45.75 7.17 39.23
CA PRO A 109 -44.58 6.73 40.04
C PRO A 109 -44.80 5.30 40.62
N ALA A 110 -44.07 4.66 41.55
CA ALA A 110 -43.35 5.10 42.74
C ALA A 110 -42.47 3.97 43.31
N ALA A 111 -41.67 4.38 44.30
CA ALA A 111 -40.70 3.68 45.15
C ALA A 111 -41.11 2.32 45.75
N GLY A 112 -40.10 1.48 46.00
CA GLY A 112 -40.19 0.33 46.90
C GLY A 112 -38.81 -0.27 47.22
N LYS A 113 -38.23 0.12 48.35
CA LYS A 113 -36.98 -0.42 48.91
C LYS A 113 -37.13 -1.89 49.32
N ALA A 114 -36.10 -2.72 49.10
CA ALA A 114 -35.80 -3.84 50.01
C ALA A 114 -34.34 -4.31 49.86
N GLN A 115 -33.52 -3.98 50.86
CA GLN A 115 -32.28 -4.66 51.16
C GLN A 115 -32.58 -6.10 51.61
N ARG A 116 -31.83 -7.08 51.12
CA ARG A 116 -31.64 -8.33 51.86
C ARG A 116 -30.23 -8.86 51.67
N LYS A 117 -29.41 -8.64 52.70
CA LYS A 117 -28.18 -9.36 52.98
C LYS A 117 -28.54 -10.80 53.36
N THR A 118 -27.93 -11.80 52.73
CA THR A 118 -27.73 -13.11 53.35
C THR A 118 -26.33 -13.61 53.05
N ARG A 119 -25.68 -14.00 54.14
CA ARG A 119 -24.34 -14.54 54.29
C ARG A 119 -24.50 -16.03 54.59
N ALA A 120 -23.88 -16.92 53.83
CA ALA A 120 -23.55 -18.30 54.21
C ALA A 120 -22.53 -18.82 53.17
N LYS A 121 -21.23 -18.95 53.48
CA LYS A 121 -20.53 -20.04 54.19
C LYS A 121 -20.64 -21.43 53.51
N SER A 122 -19.47 -21.84 53.00
CA SER A 122 -18.90 -23.20 52.94
C SER A 122 -19.69 -24.34 52.29
N LYS A 123 -19.12 -24.95 51.25
CA LYS A 123 -18.67 -26.35 51.32
C LYS A 123 -17.79 -26.75 50.14
N GLU A 124 -16.62 -27.25 50.51
CA GLU A 124 -15.73 -28.10 49.75
C GLU A 124 -16.43 -29.43 49.42
N LYS A 125 -16.39 -29.87 48.15
CA LYS A 125 -16.44 -31.30 47.78
C LYS A 125 -15.92 -31.52 46.36
N ALA A 126 -14.90 -32.37 46.28
CA ALA A 126 -14.37 -32.95 45.05
C ALA A 126 -15.24 -34.12 44.57
N GLU A 127 -15.40 -34.25 43.25
CA GLU A 127 -15.58 -35.48 42.44
C GLU A 127 -15.72 -35.04 40.96
N LYS A 128 -14.73 -35.28 40.09
CA LYS A 128 -14.53 -36.44 39.19
C LYS A 128 -15.62 -36.63 38.11
N GLY A 129 -15.19 -36.51 36.86
CA GLY A 129 -15.93 -36.78 35.60
C GLY A 129 -15.80 -35.56 34.68
N GLY A 130 -15.12 -35.56 33.53
CA GLY A 130 -14.99 -36.60 32.51
C GLY A 130 -15.77 -36.14 31.27
N ALA A 131 -15.12 -35.38 30.39
CA ALA A 131 -15.56 -35.18 29.00
C ALA A 131 -14.39 -34.61 28.19
N ASP A 132 -13.78 -35.48 27.39
CA ASP A 132 -12.87 -35.14 26.30
C ASP A 132 -13.58 -34.22 25.30
N GLY A 133 -13.04 -33.00 25.17
CA GLY A 133 -13.36 -32.05 24.12
C GLY A 133 -12.05 -31.43 23.65
N GLY A 134 -11.22 -32.24 22.99
CA GLY A 134 -9.95 -31.82 22.40
C GLY A 134 -10.20 -30.85 21.24
N ALA A 135 -10.45 -29.58 21.57
CA ALA A 135 -10.25 -28.49 20.64
C ALA A 135 -8.75 -28.40 20.36
N GLN A 136 -8.35 -28.78 19.14
CA GLN A 136 -6.99 -28.56 18.66
C GLN A 136 -6.73 -27.06 18.69
N ALA A 137 -5.97 -26.61 19.68
CA ALA A 137 -5.42 -25.26 19.71
C ALA A 137 -4.48 -25.13 18.50
N GLY A 138 -4.91 -24.37 17.49
CA GLY A 138 -4.06 -24.01 16.36
C GLY A 138 -2.81 -23.31 16.88
N THR A 139 -1.65 -23.84 16.54
CA THR A 139 -0.34 -23.23 16.84
C THR A 139 -0.28 -21.85 16.19
N THR A 140 -0.35 -20.80 17.00
CA THR A 140 -0.16 -19.41 16.57
C THR A 140 1.28 -19.23 16.06
N LEU A 141 1.44 -18.96 14.77
CA LEU A 141 2.75 -18.77 14.15
C LEU A 141 3.37 -17.45 14.58
N THR A 142 4.52 -17.50 15.24
CA THR A 142 5.45 -16.37 15.35
C THR A 142 6.15 -16.14 14.01
N ILE A 143 6.78 -14.97 13.81
CA ILE A 143 7.57 -14.69 12.59
C ILE A 143 8.72 -15.69 12.42
N LYS A 144 9.26 -16.21 13.54
CA LYS A 144 10.26 -17.29 13.51
C LYS A 144 9.65 -18.59 12.98
N ASP A 145 8.39 -18.86 13.29
CA ASP A 145 7.68 -20.02 12.75
C ASP A 145 7.39 -19.84 11.25
N LEU A 146 6.97 -18.64 10.81
CA LEU A 146 6.87 -18.33 9.37
C LEU A 146 8.19 -18.61 8.62
N ALA A 147 9.34 -18.47 9.30
CA ALA A 147 10.65 -18.81 8.76
C ALA A 147 11.00 -20.31 8.79
N GLU A 148 10.65 -21.03 9.86
CA GLU A 148 10.85 -22.48 9.97
C GLU A 148 9.98 -23.27 8.99
N PHE A 149 8.72 -22.85 8.77
CA PHE A 149 7.77 -23.59 7.94
C PHE A 149 8.18 -23.67 6.47
N ALA A 150 8.74 -22.61 5.91
CA ALA A 150 9.16 -22.59 4.52
C ALA A 150 10.60 -23.11 4.31
N SER A 151 11.18 -23.71 5.34
CA SER A 151 12.47 -24.41 5.31
C SER A 151 12.29 -25.94 5.40
N ALA A 152 11.07 -26.42 5.65
CA ALA A 152 10.77 -27.83 5.91
C ALA A 152 10.44 -28.66 4.66
N GLU A 153 10.44 -28.10 3.44
CA GLU A 153 9.93 -28.78 2.23
C GLU A 153 10.95 -29.13 1.13
N GLU A 154 12.26 -29.17 1.42
CA GLU A 154 13.24 -29.78 0.49
C GLU A 154 13.87 -31.06 1.06
N GLY A 155 13.22 -31.69 2.04
CA GLY A 155 13.56 -33.03 2.49
C GLY A 155 13.03 -34.07 1.51
N ASP A 156 13.94 -34.68 0.74
CA ASP A 156 13.70 -35.83 -0.14
C ASP A 156 12.76 -36.84 0.54
N HIS A 157 11.55 -36.99 -0.01
CA HIS A 157 10.51 -37.85 0.55
C HIS A 157 10.86 -39.32 0.31
N ASP A 158 11.71 -39.89 1.17
CA ASP A 158 11.80 -41.34 1.32
C ASP A 158 10.53 -41.82 2.04
N GLU A 159 9.52 -42.19 1.24
CA GLU A 159 8.17 -42.59 1.65
C GLU A 159 8.10 -43.87 2.50
N THR A 160 9.23 -44.45 2.91
CA THR A 160 9.22 -45.76 3.56
C THR A 160 9.45 -45.70 5.06
N LYS A 161 8.37 -45.98 5.79
CA LYS A 161 8.30 -46.42 7.19
C LYS A 161 8.36 -45.32 8.24
N PHE A 162 7.21 -44.74 8.61
CA PHE A 162 6.78 -44.59 10.01
C PHE A 162 5.32 -44.14 10.04
N GLY A 163 4.47 -44.88 10.75
CA GLY A 163 3.04 -44.59 10.93
C GLY A 163 2.77 -43.35 11.79
N ARG A 164 3.19 -42.17 11.34
CA ARG A 164 2.64 -40.90 11.82
C ARG A 164 1.31 -40.69 11.10
N ALA A 165 0.26 -40.42 11.87
CA ALA A 165 -0.98 -39.86 11.34
C ALA A 165 -0.61 -38.74 10.37
N ALA A 166 -0.90 -38.94 9.08
CA ALA A 166 -0.57 -38.01 8.01
C ALA A 166 -1.19 -36.66 8.39
N ARG A 167 -0.37 -35.76 8.93
CA ARG A 167 -0.73 -34.35 9.04
C ARG A 167 -0.90 -33.95 7.59
N LYS A 168 -2.16 -33.80 7.16
CA LYS A 168 -2.46 -33.25 5.84
C LYS A 168 -1.64 -31.97 5.69
N PRO A 169 -1.00 -31.72 4.54
CA PRO A 169 -0.26 -30.49 4.28
C PRO A 169 -1.27 -29.33 4.24
N GLY A 170 -1.70 -28.88 5.42
CA GLY A 170 -2.48 -27.68 5.57
C GLY A 170 -1.54 -26.51 5.35
N PHE A 171 -1.89 -25.62 4.44
CA PHE A 171 -1.19 -24.35 4.31
C PHE A 171 -1.22 -23.62 5.65
N PRO A 172 -0.11 -23.02 6.08
CA PRO A 172 -0.09 -22.27 7.33
C PRO A 172 -1.14 -21.17 7.28
N SER A 173 -1.96 -21.06 8.32
CA SER A 173 -2.84 -19.92 8.52
C SER A 173 -2.25 -19.00 9.58
N VAL A 174 -2.35 -17.70 9.35
CA VAL A 174 -2.00 -16.68 10.33
C VAL A 174 -3.29 -16.06 10.84
N ASP A 175 -3.53 -16.18 12.14
CA ASP A 175 -4.62 -15.47 12.81
C ASP A 175 -4.24 -13.99 12.97
N VAL A 176 -4.97 -13.11 12.29
CA VAL A 176 -4.77 -11.65 12.35
C VAL A 176 -4.99 -11.11 13.76
N SER A 177 -5.83 -11.74 14.57
CA SER A 177 -6.07 -11.35 15.96
C SER A 177 -4.82 -11.58 16.81
N SER A 178 -4.17 -12.73 16.61
CA SER A 178 -2.90 -13.04 17.26
C SER A 178 -1.77 -12.09 16.85
N LEU A 179 -1.75 -11.69 15.57
CA LEU A 179 -0.78 -10.73 15.03
C LEU A 179 -0.97 -9.34 15.66
N ALA A 180 -2.23 -8.91 15.82
CA ALA A 180 -2.56 -7.67 16.52
C ALA A 180 -2.19 -7.72 18.01
N ALA A 181 -2.40 -8.86 18.67
CA ALA A 181 -2.01 -9.05 20.07
C ALA A 181 -0.48 -9.01 20.26
N ALA A 182 0.27 -9.59 19.31
CA ALA A 182 1.74 -9.60 19.33
C ALA A 182 2.34 -8.19 19.18
N LEU A 183 1.64 -7.26 18.53
CA LEU A 183 2.05 -5.85 18.45
C LEU A 183 1.89 -5.07 19.77
N GLY A 184 1.52 -5.74 20.87
CA GLY A 184 1.56 -5.17 22.23
C GLY A 184 0.50 -4.10 22.51
N LYS A 185 -0.43 -3.86 21.58
CA LYS A 185 -1.51 -2.89 21.78
C LYS A 185 -2.55 -3.51 22.72
N LYS A 186 -2.64 -2.99 23.96
CA LYS A 186 -3.69 -3.36 24.92
C LYS A 186 -5.05 -2.87 24.41
N GLY A 187 -5.82 -3.75 23.77
CA GLY A 187 -7.16 -3.47 23.28
C GLY A 187 -7.38 -4.02 21.85
N PRO A 188 -8.60 -3.87 21.28
CA PRO A 188 -8.91 -4.26 19.91
C PRO A 188 -8.30 -3.27 18.90
N ALA A 189 -7.04 -2.89 19.07
CA ALA A 189 -6.39 -1.99 18.15
C ALA A 189 -6.27 -2.66 16.79
N PRO A 190 -6.59 -1.97 15.70
CA PRO A 190 -6.53 -2.54 14.36
C PRO A 190 -5.09 -2.95 14.05
N LEU A 191 -4.93 -4.13 13.43
CA LEU A 191 -3.63 -4.64 12.94
C LEU A 191 -2.91 -3.58 12.08
N LEU A 192 -3.71 -2.89 11.27
CA LEU A 192 -3.30 -1.81 10.39
C LEU A 192 -4.16 -0.59 10.73
N PRO A 193 -3.66 0.40 11.53
CA PRO A 193 -4.41 1.63 11.81
C PRO A 193 -4.76 2.41 10.55
N GLU A 194 -3.97 2.26 9.47
CA GLU A 194 -4.22 2.83 8.14
C GLU A 194 -5.52 2.33 7.49
N GLY A 195 -6.06 1.22 8.03
CA GLY A 195 -7.18 0.50 7.47
C GLY A 195 -6.77 -0.70 6.63
N LEU A 196 -7.72 -1.62 6.50
CA LEU A 196 -7.50 -2.87 5.77
C LEU A 196 -7.71 -2.66 4.26
N PRO A 197 -6.86 -3.23 3.39
CA PRO A 197 -7.12 -3.22 1.96
C PRO A 197 -8.34 -4.08 1.62
N LYS A 198 -9.02 -3.77 0.51
CA LYS A 198 -10.25 -4.44 0.08
C LYS A 198 -10.11 -5.98 0.03
N GLY A 199 -8.98 -6.46 -0.48
CA GLY A 199 -8.70 -7.90 -0.59
C GLY A 199 -8.66 -8.63 0.76
N LEU A 200 -8.03 -7.99 1.75
CA LEU A 200 -7.92 -8.53 3.10
C LEU A 200 -9.23 -8.42 3.88
N ARG A 201 -10.00 -7.34 3.68
CA ARG A 201 -11.35 -7.22 4.27
C ARG A 201 -12.22 -8.43 3.89
N LEU A 202 -12.24 -8.79 2.60
CA LEU A 202 -13.01 -9.91 2.11
C LEU A 202 -12.51 -11.27 2.63
N GLU A 203 -11.20 -11.41 2.86
CA GLU A 203 -10.64 -12.62 3.46
C GLU A 203 -11.10 -12.77 4.91
N LEU A 204 -11.03 -11.67 5.66
CA LEU A 204 -11.39 -11.61 7.08
C LEU A 204 -12.89 -11.78 7.35
N LEU A 205 -13.75 -11.58 6.34
CA LEU A 205 -15.18 -11.93 6.45
C LEU A 205 -15.41 -13.43 6.68
N SER A 206 -14.45 -14.28 6.28
CA SER A 206 -14.53 -15.74 6.47
C SER A 206 -14.03 -16.20 7.83
N GLY A 207 -13.49 -15.28 8.65
CA GLY A 207 -12.79 -15.57 9.89
C GLY A 207 -11.47 -14.80 9.99
N PRO A 208 -10.85 -14.75 11.18
CA PRO A 208 -9.65 -13.93 11.41
C PRO A 208 -8.37 -14.56 10.81
N GLU A 209 -8.46 -15.76 10.25
CA GLU A 209 -7.33 -16.51 9.71
C GLU A 209 -7.09 -16.24 8.22
N VAL A 210 -5.91 -15.74 7.90
CA VAL A 210 -5.40 -15.54 6.53
C VAL A 210 -4.56 -16.75 6.13
N THR A 211 -4.79 -17.32 4.95
CA THR A 211 -3.95 -18.43 4.48
C THR A 211 -2.64 -17.88 3.91
N VAL A 212 -1.51 -18.31 4.45
CA VAL A 212 -0.20 -17.90 3.95
C VAL A 212 0.29 -18.90 2.92
N ARG A 213 0.40 -18.43 1.68
CA ARG A 213 0.93 -19.22 0.56
C ARG A 213 2.44 -19.38 0.71
N PRO A 214 3.05 -20.49 0.24
CA PRO A 214 4.50 -20.67 0.27
C PRO A 214 5.24 -19.54 -0.46
N GLU A 215 4.70 -19.09 -1.59
CA GLU A 215 5.21 -17.94 -2.36
C GLU A 215 5.20 -16.64 -1.56
N VAL A 216 4.14 -16.42 -0.76
CA VAL A 216 4.06 -15.24 0.12
C VAL A 216 5.12 -15.36 1.21
N ALA A 217 5.27 -16.52 1.84
CA ALA A 217 6.26 -16.73 2.89
C ALA A 217 7.71 -16.55 2.39
N THR A 218 8.05 -17.06 1.21
CA THR A 218 9.37 -16.85 0.59
C THR A 218 9.61 -15.38 0.26
N PHE A 219 8.60 -14.69 -0.29
CA PHE A 219 8.68 -13.26 -0.59
C PHE A 219 8.90 -12.42 0.67
N LEU A 220 8.09 -12.65 1.72
CA LEU A 220 8.21 -11.95 3.00
C LEU A 220 9.62 -12.11 3.60
N ARG A 221 10.13 -13.34 3.64
CA ARG A 221 11.49 -13.62 4.13
C ARG A 221 12.54 -12.86 3.33
N SER A 222 12.42 -12.87 2.01
CA SER A 222 13.38 -12.22 1.13
C SER A 222 13.44 -10.71 1.36
N VAL A 223 12.30 -10.04 1.55
CA VAL A 223 12.26 -8.59 1.85
C VAL A 223 12.81 -8.29 3.25
N LEU A 224 12.31 -9.00 4.26
CA LEU A 224 12.64 -8.72 5.65
C LEU A 224 14.11 -9.05 5.99
N SER A 225 14.66 -10.11 5.41
CA SER A 225 16.08 -10.46 5.63
C SER A 225 17.02 -9.51 4.89
N GLY A 226 16.59 -8.94 3.76
CA GLY A 226 17.37 -8.00 2.97
C GLY A 226 17.61 -6.69 3.72
N GLY A 227 16.55 -6.05 4.21
CA GLY A 227 16.68 -4.70 4.79
C GLY A 227 17.39 -4.64 6.15
N ASP A 228 17.61 -5.78 6.82
CA ASP A 228 18.43 -5.84 8.04
C ASP A 228 19.94 -5.92 7.75
N GLN A 229 20.35 -6.49 6.60
CA GLN A 229 21.75 -6.84 6.33
C GLN A 229 22.40 -6.01 5.21
N SER A 230 21.64 -5.53 4.23
CA SER A 230 22.22 -4.80 3.09
C SER A 230 22.28 -3.29 3.35
N GLU A 231 23.47 -2.71 3.17
CA GLU A 231 23.57 -1.29 2.83
C GLU A 231 22.92 -1.11 1.45
N GLY A 232 21.76 -0.46 1.40
CA GLY A 232 21.00 -0.24 0.17
C GLY A 232 19.52 -0.62 0.25
N CYS A 233 18.73 -0.02 -0.64
CA CYS A 233 17.28 -0.18 -0.69
C CYS A 233 16.88 -1.34 -1.61
N SER A 234 16.21 -2.37 -1.09
CA SER A 234 15.51 -3.31 -1.98
C SER A 234 14.21 -2.67 -2.48
N LYS A 235 14.11 -2.40 -3.78
CA LYS A 235 12.90 -1.88 -4.44
C LYS A 235 12.18 -3.01 -5.14
N ARG A 236 10.90 -3.23 -4.81
CA ARG A 236 10.11 -4.31 -5.41
C ARG A 236 8.75 -3.83 -5.90
N LEU A 237 8.38 -4.25 -7.10
CA LEU A 237 7.04 -4.08 -7.66
C LEU A 237 6.32 -5.43 -7.68
N VAL A 238 5.23 -5.54 -6.93
CA VAL A 238 4.36 -6.71 -6.92
C VAL A 238 3.27 -6.55 -7.97
N SER A 239 3.35 -7.35 -9.04
CA SER A 239 2.37 -7.39 -10.12
C SER A 239 1.63 -8.73 -10.14
N GLY A 240 0.66 -8.90 -11.05
CA GLY A 240 -0.08 -10.15 -11.21
C GLY A 240 -1.59 -9.97 -11.44
N PRO A 241 -2.31 -11.05 -11.77
CA PRO A 241 -3.73 -10.99 -12.15
C PRO A 241 -4.64 -10.50 -11.02
N ARG A 242 -5.85 -10.08 -11.37
CA ARG A 242 -6.85 -9.66 -10.38
C ARG A 242 -7.14 -10.81 -9.42
N GLY A 243 -7.15 -10.52 -8.12
CA GLY A 243 -7.41 -11.51 -7.08
C GLY A 243 -6.26 -12.46 -6.74
N SER A 244 -5.04 -12.21 -7.22
CA SER A 244 -3.85 -13.00 -6.82
C SER A 244 -3.36 -12.81 -5.38
N GLY A 245 -3.98 -11.89 -4.61
CA GLY A 245 -3.62 -11.64 -3.21
C GLY A 245 -2.54 -10.58 -2.97
N LYS A 246 -2.22 -9.74 -3.97
CA LYS A 246 -1.19 -8.68 -3.85
C LYS A 246 -1.36 -7.79 -2.61
N SER A 247 -2.57 -7.24 -2.43
CA SER A 247 -2.89 -6.39 -1.28
C SER A 247 -2.77 -7.12 0.06
N VAL A 248 -3.10 -8.41 0.09
CA VAL A 248 -2.97 -9.25 1.29
C VAL A 248 -1.49 -9.47 1.60
N LEU A 249 -0.67 -9.74 0.58
CA LEU A 249 0.78 -9.88 0.71
C LEU A 249 1.43 -8.60 1.25
N LEU A 250 1.06 -7.40 0.75
CA LEU A 250 1.58 -6.13 1.28
C LEU A 250 1.14 -5.88 2.73
N ALA A 251 -0.11 -6.15 3.07
CA ALA A 251 -0.63 -6.00 4.43
C ALA A 251 0.08 -6.93 5.43
N LEU A 252 0.30 -8.20 5.04
CA LEU A 252 1.06 -9.16 5.84
C LEU A 252 2.52 -8.73 5.98
N LEU A 253 3.14 -8.21 4.92
CA LEU A 253 4.50 -7.68 4.96
C LEU A 253 4.61 -6.52 5.95
N ALA A 254 3.70 -5.54 5.87
CA ALA A 254 3.66 -4.42 6.78
C ALA A 254 3.53 -4.87 8.24
N ALA A 255 2.62 -5.81 8.51
CA ALA A 255 2.44 -6.34 9.86
C ALA A 255 3.68 -7.12 10.38
N CYS A 256 4.31 -7.94 9.53
CA CYS A 256 5.52 -8.67 9.90
C CYS A 256 6.71 -7.73 10.16
N ALA A 257 6.89 -6.70 9.34
CA ALA A 257 7.95 -5.70 9.53
C ALA A 257 7.77 -4.94 10.85
N ARG A 258 6.54 -4.56 11.22
CA ARG A 258 6.24 -3.91 12.51
C ARG A 258 6.64 -4.76 13.71
N LEU A 259 6.35 -6.06 13.64
CA LEU A 259 6.73 -7.00 14.70
C LEU A 259 8.25 -7.20 14.81
N GLN A 260 9.01 -6.93 13.73
CA GLN A 260 10.47 -6.88 13.76
C GLN A 260 11.02 -5.51 14.22
N GLY A 261 10.14 -4.55 14.56
CA GLY A 261 10.55 -3.21 15.01
C GLY A 261 10.93 -2.26 13.87
N TRP A 262 10.50 -2.54 12.64
CA TRP A 262 10.68 -1.63 11.51
C TRP A 262 9.69 -0.47 11.58
N VAL A 263 10.09 0.70 11.07
CA VAL A 263 9.16 1.80 10.83
C VAL A 263 8.47 1.54 9.48
N VAL A 264 7.15 1.45 9.47
CA VAL A 264 6.39 1.07 8.27
C VAL A 264 5.41 2.17 7.87
N LEU A 265 5.65 2.75 6.69
CA LEU A 265 4.69 3.61 5.99
C LEU A 265 3.86 2.75 5.05
N TYR A 266 2.61 2.45 5.44
CA TYR A 266 1.69 1.67 4.63
C TYR A 266 0.58 2.55 4.04
N VAL A 267 0.38 2.49 2.73
CA VAL A 267 -0.70 3.19 2.03
C VAL A 267 -1.61 2.13 1.38
N PRO A 268 -2.78 1.82 1.97
CA PRO A 268 -3.64 0.72 1.51
C PRO A 268 -4.35 1.02 0.18
N THR A 269 -4.41 2.27 -0.25
CA THR A 269 -4.88 2.64 -1.59
C THR A 269 -4.30 3.98 -2.03
N ALA A 270 -3.37 3.95 -2.99
CA ALA A 270 -2.82 5.16 -3.58
C ALA A 270 -3.87 6.02 -4.32
N THR A 271 -5.02 5.44 -4.67
CA THR A 271 -6.13 6.17 -5.29
C THR A 271 -6.63 7.34 -4.42
N SER A 272 -6.51 7.23 -3.10
CA SER A 272 -6.87 8.29 -2.16
C SER A 272 -6.00 9.55 -2.29
N LEU A 273 -4.79 9.43 -2.84
CA LEU A 273 -3.89 10.56 -3.08
C LEU A 273 -4.21 11.28 -4.38
N THR A 274 -4.71 10.53 -5.36
CA THR A 274 -5.01 11.03 -6.71
C THR A 274 -6.47 11.41 -6.90
N SER A 275 -7.35 11.12 -5.94
CA SER A 275 -8.78 11.41 -6.05
C SER A 275 -9.45 11.61 -4.69
N GLY A 276 -10.36 12.58 -4.63
CA GLY A 276 -11.17 12.90 -3.45
C GLY A 276 -10.42 13.76 -2.42
N GLY A 277 -11.15 14.59 -1.67
CA GLY A 277 -10.55 15.54 -0.74
C GLY A 277 -10.25 16.90 -1.38
N ARG A 278 -9.82 17.84 -0.54
CA ARG A 278 -9.38 19.18 -0.93
C ARG A 278 -8.01 19.11 -1.59
N PHE A 279 -7.79 19.99 -2.56
CA PHE A 279 -6.48 20.18 -3.18
C PHE A 279 -6.25 21.66 -3.42
N LYS A 280 -4.99 22.12 -3.32
CA LYS A 280 -4.60 23.53 -3.41
C LYS A 280 -3.33 23.64 -4.26
N PHE A 281 -3.21 24.71 -5.04
CA PHE A 281 -1.96 25.00 -5.75
C PHE A 281 -1.00 25.73 -4.82
N CYS A 282 0.24 25.24 -4.72
CA CYS A 282 1.30 25.87 -3.96
C CYS A 282 2.18 26.71 -4.88
N GLU A 283 2.03 28.03 -4.80
CA GLU A 283 2.79 28.96 -5.65
C GLU A 283 4.31 28.85 -5.45
N ARG A 284 4.74 28.47 -4.25
CA ARG A 284 6.16 28.32 -3.89
C ARG A 284 6.82 27.15 -4.64
N THR A 285 6.13 26.02 -4.74
CA THR A 285 6.67 24.79 -5.36
C THR A 285 6.26 24.66 -6.82
N GLY A 286 5.18 25.33 -7.23
CA GLY A 286 4.54 25.14 -8.53
C GLY A 286 3.81 23.79 -8.65
N LEU A 287 3.56 23.12 -7.52
CA LEU A 287 2.88 21.83 -7.46
C LEU A 287 1.53 21.97 -6.74
N TRP A 288 0.67 20.99 -6.94
CA TRP A 288 -0.60 20.83 -6.27
C TRP A 288 -0.45 19.96 -5.02
N ASP A 289 -1.03 20.42 -3.92
CA ASP A 289 -1.05 19.74 -2.64
C ASP A 289 -2.41 19.11 -2.39
N ASN A 290 -2.42 17.97 -1.70
CA ASN A 290 -3.61 17.28 -1.23
C ASN A 290 -3.51 17.14 0.29
N PRO A 291 -3.80 18.21 1.06
CA PRO A 291 -3.57 18.25 2.49
C PRO A 291 -4.34 17.14 3.22
N ASP A 292 -5.63 16.94 2.90
CA ASP A 292 -6.48 15.94 3.56
C ASP A 292 -5.89 14.52 3.47
N ALA A 293 -5.36 14.13 2.31
CA ALA A 293 -4.75 12.81 2.16
C ALA A 293 -3.38 12.74 2.85
N CYS A 294 -2.60 13.81 2.86
CA CYS A 294 -1.31 13.85 3.54
C CYS A 294 -1.47 13.77 5.05
N SER A 295 -2.39 14.54 5.64
CA SER A 295 -2.69 14.53 7.08
C SER A 295 -3.12 13.14 7.52
N ARG A 296 -3.94 12.44 6.72
CA ARG A 296 -4.34 11.04 7.00
C ARG A 296 -3.14 10.10 7.02
N VAL A 297 -2.28 10.16 5.99
CA VAL A 297 -1.08 9.31 5.93
C VAL A 297 -0.14 9.58 7.12
N ILE A 298 0.04 10.84 7.52
CA ILE A 298 0.84 11.19 8.70
C ILE A 298 0.17 10.67 9.99
N ALA A 299 -1.14 10.86 10.13
CA ALA A 299 -1.89 10.39 11.29
C ALA A 299 -1.84 8.87 11.43
N ASP A 300 -1.96 8.13 10.32
CA ASP A 300 -1.86 6.68 10.31
C ASP A 300 -0.45 6.22 10.70
N LEU A 301 0.59 6.85 10.16
CA LEU A 301 1.98 6.57 10.51
C LEU A 301 2.26 6.88 11.99
N ALA A 302 1.73 7.99 12.52
CA ALA A 302 1.82 8.32 13.94
C ALA A 302 1.08 7.29 14.80
N ALA A 303 -0.12 6.87 14.42
CA ALA A 303 -0.88 5.84 15.14
C ALA A 303 -0.17 4.46 15.15
N ALA A 304 0.64 4.19 14.14
CA ALA A 304 1.46 2.98 14.06
C ALA A 304 2.79 3.10 14.84
N HIS A 305 3.48 4.24 14.75
CA HIS A 305 4.91 4.37 15.09
C HIS A 305 5.27 5.60 15.92
N ARG A 306 4.34 6.26 16.63
CA ARG A 306 4.62 7.50 17.39
C ARG A 306 5.87 7.41 18.27
N GLY A 307 6.03 6.34 19.04
CA GLY A 307 7.23 6.14 19.87
C GLY A 307 8.52 6.11 19.05
N ASP A 308 8.52 5.36 17.95
CA ASP A 308 9.69 5.27 17.07
C ASP A 308 10.04 6.61 16.41
N LEU A 309 9.03 7.40 16.04
CA LEU A 309 9.21 8.71 15.40
C LEU A 309 9.74 9.76 16.39
N VAL A 310 9.32 9.68 17.66
CA VAL A 310 9.86 10.51 18.74
C VAL A 310 11.34 10.15 19.00
N ASP A 311 11.67 8.87 19.06
CA ASP A 311 13.07 8.41 19.23
C ASP A 311 13.98 8.90 18.10
N LEU A 312 13.44 9.05 16.89
CA LEU A 312 14.14 9.56 15.71
C LEU A 312 14.20 11.09 15.66
N GLY A 313 13.57 11.81 16.60
CA GLY A 313 13.53 13.28 16.62
C GLY A 313 12.56 13.90 15.61
N LEU A 314 11.62 13.11 15.07
CA LEU A 314 10.66 13.52 14.04
C LEU A 314 9.30 13.95 14.60
N SER A 315 9.21 14.15 15.91
CA SER A 315 7.96 14.51 16.60
C SER A 315 7.36 15.85 16.14
N HIS A 316 8.21 16.79 15.70
CA HIS A 316 7.80 18.11 15.21
C HIS A 316 7.07 18.06 13.86
N LEU A 317 7.11 16.93 13.15
CA LEU A 317 6.39 16.71 11.88
C LEU A 317 5.07 15.96 12.09
N LEU A 318 4.75 15.60 13.34
CA LEU A 318 3.53 14.87 13.68
C LEU A 318 2.45 15.85 14.14
N PRO A 319 1.18 15.53 13.87
CA PRO A 319 0.08 16.30 14.45
C PRO A 319 0.10 16.20 15.98
N ASP A 320 -0.24 17.31 16.62
CA ASP A 320 -0.44 17.38 18.07
C ASP A 320 -1.55 16.42 18.52
N GLU A 321 -1.42 15.86 19.72
CA GLU A 321 -2.40 14.88 20.23
C GLU A 321 -3.77 15.48 20.54
N ASP A 322 -3.81 16.79 20.78
CA ASP A 322 -5.03 17.49 21.18
C ASP A 322 -6.05 17.63 20.04
N GLY A 323 -5.72 17.14 18.84
CA GLY A 323 -6.61 17.21 17.69
C GLY A 323 -6.95 18.65 17.30
N ALA A 324 -6.13 19.61 17.73
CA ALA A 324 -6.12 20.93 17.14
C ALA A 324 -5.94 20.69 15.64
N GLU A 325 -6.87 21.22 14.84
CA GLU A 325 -6.73 21.30 13.38
C GLU A 325 -5.43 22.05 13.13
N GLY A 326 -4.32 21.31 13.05
CA GLY A 326 -3.05 21.83 12.57
C GLY A 326 -3.34 22.44 11.21
N ASP A 327 -2.60 23.49 10.87
CA ASP A 327 -2.82 24.22 9.63
C ASP A 327 -2.72 23.24 8.47
N ASP A 328 -3.88 22.77 7.98
CA ASP A 328 -3.98 21.65 7.04
C ASP A 328 -3.11 21.92 5.81
N GLU A 329 -2.91 23.22 5.50
CA GLU A 329 -2.11 23.75 4.41
C GLU A 329 -0.66 23.24 4.36
N GLU A 330 -0.04 22.93 5.50
CA GLU A 330 1.37 22.49 5.55
C GLU A 330 1.54 20.97 5.56
N SER A 331 0.45 20.21 5.55
CA SER A 331 0.50 18.74 5.71
C SER A 331 1.24 18.03 4.56
N ALA A 332 1.20 18.60 3.35
CA ALA A 332 1.95 18.06 2.21
C ALA A 332 3.46 18.28 2.34
N ASP A 333 3.87 19.42 2.90
CA ASP A 333 5.28 19.73 3.20
C ASP A 333 5.78 18.80 4.31
N ALA A 334 5.03 18.69 5.41
CA ALA A 334 5.33 17.81 6.52
C ALA A 334 5.49 16.35 6.10
N LEU A 335 4.61 15.82 5.23
CA LEU A 335 4.73 14.46 4.71
C LEU A 335 6.01 14.28 3.88
N CYS A 336 6.36 15.24 3.04
CA CYS A 336 7.57 15.17 2.21
C CYS A 336 8.83 15.20 3.06
N ASP A 337 8.88 16.04 4.08
CA ASP A 337 10.01 16.17 5.00
C ASP A 337 10.14 14.93 5.89
N LEU A 338 9.01 14.36 6.32
CA LEU A 338 8.97 13.13 7.09
C LEU A 338 9.49 11.94 6.29
N ILE A 339 9.02 11.76 5.04
CA ILE A 339 9.53 10.71 4.15
C ILE A 339 11.03 10.93 3.89
N SER A 340 11.46 12.15 3.60
CA SER A 340 12.87 12.44 3.31
C SER A 340 13.77 12.13 4.51
N SER A 341 13.30 12.44 5.72
CA SER A 341 14.01 12.14 6.97
C SER A 341 14.09 10.63 7.24
N LEU A 342 12.99 9.89 7.00
CA LEU A 342 12.93 8.44 7.18
C LEU A 342 13.76 7.66 6.15
N VAL A 343 13.86 8.18 4.93
CA VAL A 343 14.73 7.63 3.86
C VAL A 343 16.21 7.76 4.22
N GLY A 344 16.60 8.88 4.84
CA GLY A 344 17.99 9.20 5.15
C GLY A 344 18.51 8.67 6.50
N GLN A 345 17.64 8.28 7.42
CA GLN A 345 18.06 7.76 8.72
C GLN A 345 18.57 6.31 8.64
N THR A 346 19.44 5.93 9.58
CA THR A 346 20.08 4.60 9.64
C THR A 346 19.77 3.82 10.90
N SER A 347 19.08 4.45 11.87
CA SER A 347 18.84 3.91 13.21
C SER A 347 17.89 2.70 13.17
N LYS A 348 16.79 2.81 12.43
CA LYS A 348 15.79 1.74 12.28
C LYS A 348 15.59 1.43 10.79
N PRO A 349 15.33 0.18 10.40
CA PRO A 349 14.95 -0.11 9.03
C PRO A 349 13.59 0.51 8.70
N PHE A 350 13.49 1.12 7.51
CA PHE A 350 12.28 1.79 7.03
C PHE A 350 11.65 1.03 5.84
N LEU A 351 10.38 0.65 5.98
CA LEU A 351 9.61 -0.01 4.93
C LEU A 351 8.53 0.93 4.41
N VAL A 352 8.51 1.15 3.09
CA VAL A 352 7.39 1.80 2.41
C VAL A 352 6.58 0.76 1.64
N CYS A 353 5.30 0.63 1.98
CA CYS A 353 4.36 -0.25 1.30
C CYS A 353 3.24 0.57 0.65
N VAL A 354 3.12 0.57 -0.67
CA VAL A 354 2.05 1.30 -1.38
C VAL A 354 1.23 0.37 -2.25
N ASP A 355 -0.04 0.18 -1.90
CA ASP A 355 -1.00 -0.55 -2.72
C ASP A 355 -1.65 0.37 -3.75
N ASP A 356 -2.18 -0.22 -4.82
CA ASP A 356 -2.68 0.51 -6.00
C ASP A 356 -1.63 1.45 -6.61
N TYR A 357 -0.33 1.12 -6.55
CA TYR A 357 0.78 2.01 -6.91
C TYR A 357 0.67 2.61 -8.31
N ASN A 358 0.11 1.84 -9.24
CA ASN A 358 -0.15 2.29 -10.60
C ASN A 358 -1.13 3.49 -10.66
N ALA A 359 -2.00 3.70 -9.65
CA ALA A 359 -2.85 4.88 -9.53
C ALA A 359 -2.04 6.20 -9.54
N LEU A 360 -0.83 6.19 -8.99
CA LEU A 360 0.08 7.34 -8.95
C LEU A 360 0.55 7.80 -10.34
N PHE A 361 0.28 7.05 -11.39
CA PHE A 361 0.65 7.34 -12.78
C PHE A 361 -0.56 7.63 -13.67
N GLY A 362 -1.75 7.31 -13.18
CA GLY A 362 -3.01 7.51 -13.89
C GLY A 362 -3.51 8.96 -13.82
N TYR A 363 -4.66 9.20 -14.44
CA TYR A 363 -5.31 10.50 -14.30
C TYR A 363 -5.78 10.72 -12.86
N THR A 364 -5.55 11.93 -12.37
CA THR A 364 -6.14 12.37 -11.11
C THR A 364 -7.63 12.68 -11.31
N GLY A 365 -8.38 12.62 -10.21
CA GLY A 365 -9.75 13.12 -10.13
C GLY A 365 -9.84 14.64 -10.06
N TYR A 366 -8.71 15.34 -9.92
CA TYR A 366 -8.68 16.79 -9.74
C TYR A 366 -8.72 17.55 -11.06
N ARG A 367 -9.39 18.71 -11.01
CA ARG A 367 -9.52 19.62 -12.14
C ARG A 367 -9.30 21.04 -11.66
N GLU A 368 -8.49 21.77 -12.40
CA GLU A 368 -8.32 23.19 -12.22
C GLU A 368 -9.62 23.95 -12.52
N VAL A 369 -9.67 25.23 -12.14
CA VAL A 369 -10.76 26.15 -12.52
C VAL A 369 -10.92 26.27 -14.04
N SER A 370 -9.82 26.09 -14.79
CA SER A 370 -9.81 26.05 -16.26
C SER A 370 -10.50 24.81 -16.85
N GLY A 371 -10.83 23.81 -16.02
CA GLY A 371 -11.34 22.50 -16.43
C GLY A 371 -10.25 21.49 -16.83
N ARG A 372 -8.98 21.93 -16.90
CA ARG A 372 -7.83 21.06 -17.15
C ARG A 372 -7.69 20.04 -16.03
N LYS A 373 -7.45 18.78 -16.39
CA LYS A 373 -7.13 17.73 -15.41
C LYS A 373 -5.71 17.94 -14.88
N VAL A 374 -5.56 17.87 -13.56
CA VAL A 374 -4.24 17.96 -12.91
C VAL A 374 -3.45 16.68 -13.21
N SER A 375 -2.20 16.81 -13.64
CA SER A 375 -1.33 15.65 -13.84
C SER A 375 -0.96 15.03 -12.50
N PRO A 376 -0.84 13.69 -12.37
CA PRO A 376 -0.31 13.10 -11.15
C PRO A 376 1.14 13.55 -10.87
N HIS A 377 1.89 13.95 -11.89
CA HIS A 377 3.25 14.52 -11.75
C HIS A 377 3.25 15.92 -11.17
N ASP A 378 2.11 16.61 -11.21
CA ASP A 378 1.97 17.94 -10.62
C ASP A 378 1.50 17.84 -9.16
N LEU A 379 1.21 16.64 -8.63
CA LEU A 379 0.82 16.44 -7.24
C LEU A 379 2.03 16.14 -6.35
N LYS A 380 2.28 16.99 -5.36
CA LYS A 380 3.45 16.90 -4.49
C LYS A 380 3.53 15.58 -3.72
N SER A 381 2.42 15.16 -3.11
CA SER A 381 2.35 13.92 -2.35
C SER A 381 2.54 12.67 -3.21
N VAL A 382 2.06 12.71 -4.46
CA VAL A 382 2.29 11.64 -5.43
C VAL A 382 3.77 11.54 -5.77
N CYS A 383 4.43 12.66 -6.09
CA CYS A 383 5.87 12.67 -6.34
C CYS A 383 6.68 12.15 -5.15
N ALA A 384 6.25 12.47 -3.92
CA ALA A 384 6.93 12.01 -2.71
C ALA A 384 6.84 10.49 -2.51
N LEU A 385 5.69 9.88 -2.85
CA LEU A 385 5.36 8.47 -2.63
C LEU A 385 5.70 7.55 -3.81
N ARG A 386 6.19 8.07 -4.93
CA ARG A 386 6.72 7.26 -6.04
C ARG A 386 8.11 6.67 -5.71
N MET A 387 8.18 5.93 -4.60
CA MET A 387 9.43 5.45 -4.01
C MET A 387 10.27 4.56 -4.93
N LEU A 388 9.66 3.92 -5.93
CA LEU A 388 10.43 3.12 -6.90
C LEU A 388 11.31 3.99 -7.82
N GLU A 389 10.87 5.24 -8.12
CA GLU A 389 11.59 6.22 -8.95
C GLU A 389 12.59 7.08 -8.14
N ARG A 390 12.49 7.07 -6.80
CA ARG A 390 13.26 7.95 -5.92
C ARG A 390 14.61 7.34 -5.54
N PRO A 391 15.58 8.15 -5.07
CA PRO A 391 16.86 7.65 -4.56
C PRO A 391 16.66 6.61 -3.43
N GLU A 392 17.68 5.78 -3.24
CA GLU A 392 17.64 4.61 -2.38
C GLU A 392 17.40 4.99 -0.90
N ILE A 393 16.48 4.26 -0.26
CA ILE A 393 16.37 4.17 1.19
C ILE A 393 17.69 3.63 1.75
N VAL A 394 18.33 4.37 2.65
CA VAL A 394 19.65 4.00 3.16
C VAL A 394 19.61 2.65 3.88
N ARG A 395 18.55 2.40 4.65
CA ARG A 395 18.32 1.15 5.37
C ARG A 395 16.84 0.76 5.34
N GLY A 396 16.51 -0.25 4.54
CA GLY A 396 15.16 -0.80 4.47
C GLY A 396 14.72 -1.14 3.05
N ALA A 397 13.43 -1.01 2.76
CA ALA A 397 12.84 -1.49 1.52
C ALA A 397 11.65 -0.64 1.05
N ALA A 398 11.41 -0.64 -0.26
CA ALA A 398 10.20 -0.10 -0.87
C ALA A 398 9.49 -1.22 -1.63
N VAL A 399 8.26 -1.55 -1.23
CA VAL A 399 7.45 -2.60 -1.87
C VAL A 399 6.11 -2.01 -2.30
N CYS A 400 5.84 -2.01 -3.59
CA CYS A 400 4.62 -1.43 -4.12
C CYS A 400 3.82 -2.49 -4.88
N SER A 401 2.50 -2.47 -4.85
CA SER A 401 1.66 -3.36 -5.68
C SER A 401 0.91 -2.63 -6.76
N ALA A 402 0.97 -3.17 -7.98
CA ALA A 402 0.13 -2.71 -9.08
C ALA A 402 -1.25 -3.36 -9.02
N SER A 403 -2.29 -2.57 -9.23
CA SER A 403 -3.68 -3.03 -9.17
C SER A 403 -4.26 -3.25 -10.55
N ALA A 404 -4.59 -4.51 -10.87
CA ALA A 404 -5.26 -4.87 -12.12
C ALA A 404 -6.75 -4.45 -12.16
N SER A 405 -7.31 -3.98 -11.04
CA SER A 405 -8.70 -3.50 -10.95
C SER A 405 -8.87 -2.03 -11.30
N LEU A 406 -7.78 -1.26 -11.37
CA LEU A 406 -7.86 0.16 -11.69
C LEU A 406 -7.92 0.38 -13.21
N PRO A 407 -8.75 1.32 -13.69
CA PRO A 407 -8.90 1.64 -15.10
C PRO A 407 -7.72 2.50 -15.56
N ILE A 408 -6.53 1.92 -15.59
CA ILE A 408 -5.31 2.61 -16.01
C ILE A 408 -5.12 2.41 -17.51
N ARG A 409 -4.68 3.47 -18.19
CA ARG A 409 -4.38 3.39 -19.62
C ARG A 409 -3.34 2.32 -19.86
N SER A 410 -3.55 1.49 -20.88
CA SER A 410 -2.64 0.41 -21.30
C SER A 410 -1.21 0.86 -21.61
N GLY A 411 -1.01 2.16 -21.90
CA GLY A 411 0.33 2.75 -22.10
C GLY A 411 1.02 3.25 -20.83
N THR A 412 0.35 3.24 -19.68
CA THR A 412 0.95 3.71 -18.42
C THR A 412 1.87 2.63 -17.89
N ARG A 413 3.17 2.79 -18.16
CA ARG A 413 4.19 1.95 -17.53
C ARG A 413 4.51 2.53 -16.17
N VAL A 414 4.37 1.70 -15.13
CA VAL A 414 5.00 2.01 -13.85
C VAL A 414 6.50 2.06 -14.13
N ALA A 415 7.13 3.19 -13.85
CA ALA A 415 8.56 3.31 -14.05
C ALA A 415 9.25 2.30 -13.13
N SER A 416 9.80 1.28 -13.75
CA SER A 416 10.78 0.39 -13.16
C SER A 416 12.13 0.90 -13.67
N ASP A 417 12.80 1.73 -12.88
CA ASP A 417 14.24 1.89 -13.07
C ASP A 417 14.90 0.50 -12.93
N GLY A 418 16.08 0.31 -13.53
CA GLY A 418 16.74 -1.01 -13.63
C GLY A 418 16.95 -1.72 -12.28
N ASP A 419 16.85 -0.99 -11.17
CA ASP A 419 17.06 -1.48 -9.81
C ASP A 419 15.78 -2.01 -9.15
N VAL A 420 14.63 -1.97 -9.84
CA VAL A 420 13.35 -2.45 -9.33
C VAL A 420 13.14 -3.93 -9.68
N GLU A 421 13.07 -4.79 -8.67
CA GLU A 421 12.76 -6.21 -8.83
C GLU A 421 11.23 -6.40 -8.99
N GLU A 422 10.80 -7.01 -10.10
CA GLU A 422 9.39 -7.35 -10.30
C GLU A 422 9.07 -8.73 -9.72
N HIS A 423 8.06 -8.77 -8.84
CA HIS A 423 7.50 -10.01 -8.30
C HIS A 423 6.08 -10.22 -8.81
N VAL A 424 5.87 -11.25 -9.64
CA VAL A 424 4.57 -11.56 -10.21
C VAL A 424 3.82 -12.54 -9.31
N ALA A 425 2.91 -12.03 -8.48
CA ALA A 425 2.09 -12.85 -7.60
C ALA A 425 1.15 -13.75 -8.43
N LYS A 426 1.33 -15.07 -8.31
CA LYS A 426 0.53 -16.06 -9.04
C LYS A 426 -0.90 -16.13 -8.51
N GLY A 427 -1.82 -16.60 -9.35
CA GLY A 427 -3.16 -17.00 -8.90
C GLY A 427 -3.11 -18.21 -7.97
N LEU A 428 -4.20 -18.47 -7.25
CA LEU A 428 -4.32 -19.64 -6.38
C LEU A 428 -4.19 -20.94 -7.18
N THR A 429 -3.38 -21.86 -6.66
CA THR A 429 -3.34 -23.24 -7.17
C THR A 429 -4.60 -24.00 -6.74
N TYR A 430 -4.79 -25.20 -7.28
CA TYR A 430 -5.90 -26.06 -6.89
C TYR A 430 -5.84 -26.42 -5.39
N GLU A 431 -4.65 -26.74 -4.89
CA GLU A 431 -4.40 -27.12 -3.50
C GLU A 431 -4.70 -25.94 -2.57
N GLU A 432 -4.25 -24.74 -2.95
CA GLU A 432 -4.56 -23.51 -2.21
C GLU A 432 -6.06 -23.18 -2.25
N ALA A 433 -6.73 -23.42 -3.39
CA ALA A 433 -8.17 -23.27 -3.52
C ALA A 433 -8.94 -24.24 -2.62
N VAL A 434 -8.50 -25.51 -2.51
CA VAL A 434 -9.06 -26.50 -1.58
C VAL A 434 -8.89 -26.06 -0.12
N ALA A 435 -7.76 -25.44 0.23
CA ALA A 435 -7.59 -24.90 1.58
C ALA A 435 -8.53 -23.72 1.88
N VAL A 436 -8.71 -22.81 0.91
CA VAL A 436 -9.71 -21.72 1.02
C VAL A 436 -11.13 -22.29 1.10
N TRP A 437 -11.41 -23.37 0.38
CA TRP A 437 -12.68 -24.11 0.41
C TRP A 437 -12.97 -24.68 1.81
N GLY A 438 -12.00 -25.38 2.39
CA GLY A 438 -12.12 -25.98 3.71
C GLY A 438 -12.39 -24.95 4.82
N LYS A 439 -11.81 -23.75 4.71
CA LYS A 439 -12.06 -22.64 5.66
C LYS A 439 -13.52 -22.19 5.69
N ARG A 440 -14.29 -22.43 4.63
CA ARG A 440 -15.72 -22.09 4.56
C ARG A 440 -16.62 -23.22 5.10
N GLY A 441 -16.04 -24.22 5.77
CA GLY A 441 -16.77 -25.36 6.34
C GLY A 441 -17.17 -26.42 5.31
N GLN A 442 -16.74 -26.26 4.06
CA GLN A 442 -16.99 -27.24 3.01
C GLN A 442 -16.02 -28.42 3.14
N SER A 443 -16.52 -29.64 2.96
CA SER A 443 -15.67 -30.83 2.99
C SER A 443 -14.71 -30.83 1.81
N GLU A 444 -13.47 -31.28 2.04
CA GLU A 444 -12.49 -31.48 0.99
C GLU A 444 -13.08 -32.40 -0.10
N PRO A 445 -13.05 -32.00 -1.38
CA PRO A 445 -13.61 -32.81 -2.45
C PRO A 445 -12.84 -34.13 -2.54
N LYS A 446 -13.57 -35.24 -2.67
CA LYS A 446 -12.95 -36.56 -2.73
C LYS A 446 -12.08 -36.69 -4.00
N PRO A 447 -10.93 -37.38 -3.93
CA PRO A 447 -10.11 -37.65 -5.11
C PRO A 447 -10.91 -38.29 -6.25
N ARG A 448 -10.76 -37.79 -7.48
CA ARG A 448 -11.46 -38.18 -8.71
C ARG A 448 -12.98 -38.00 -8.66
N SER A 449 -13.50 -37.22 -7.72
CA SER A 449 -14.92 -36.89 -7.68
C SER A 449 -15.30 -35.87 -8.74
N ARG A 450 -16.60 -35.81 -9.07
CA ARG A 450 -17.15 -34.74 -9.91
C ARG A 450 -16.91 -33.36 -9.30
N GLU A 451 -16.96 -33.25 -7.97
CA GLU A 451 -16.69 -32.01 -7.23
C GLU A 451 -15.24 -31.54 -7.40
N GLU A 452 -14.26 -32.43 -7.24
CA GLU A 452 -12.86 -32.12 -7.51
C GLU A 452 -12.67 -31.63 -8.95
N GLN A 453 -13.23 -32.34 -9.93
CA GLN A 453 -13.09 -31.95 -11.33
C GLN A 453 -13.73 -30.59 -11.60
N THR A 454 -14.90 -30.32 -11.01
CA THR A 454 -15.55 -29.00 -11.10
C THR A 454 -14.70 -27.92 -10.47
N LEU A 455 -14.12 -28.14 -9.28
CA LEU A 455 -13.25 -27.15 -8.64
C LEU A 455 -11.96 -26.94 -9.44
N ARG A 456 -11.33 -27.99 -9.97
CA ARG A 456 -10.16 -27.87 -10.86
C ARG A 456 -10.49 -27.06 -12.11
N ASN A 457 -11.58 -27.39 -12.78
CA ASN A 457 -12.04 -26.67 -13.97
C ASN A 457 -12.36 -25.21 -13.64
N PHE A 458 -12.95 -24.95 -12.48
CA PHE A 458 -13.25 -23.60 -12.02
C PHE A 458 -11.98 -22.79 -11.76
N VAL A 459 -11.03 -23.33 -10.98
CA VAL A 459 -9.73 -22.69 -10.69
C VAL A 459 -8.97 -22.37 -11.98
N MET A 460 -8.95 -23.31 -12.94
CA MET A 460 -8.37 -23.06 -14.27
C MET A 460 -9.13 -21.97 -15.03
N GLY A 461 -10.47 -22.03 -15.05
CA GLY A 461 -11.32 -21.08 -15.75
C GLY A 461 -11.19 -19.65 -15.23
N VAL A 462 -10.95 -19.47 -13.93
CA VAL A 462 -10.73 -18.15 -13.31
C VAL A 462 -9.25 -17.78 -13.16
N SER A 463 -8.34 -18.60 -13.71
CA SER A 463 -6.88 -18.41 -13.61
C SER A 463 -6.39 -18.20 -12.17
N GLY A 464 -6.97 -18.95 -11.22
CA GLY A 464 -6.62 -18.82 -9.80
C GLY A 464 -7.05 -17.51 -9.14
N ASN A 465 -8.00 -16.76 -9.70
CA ASN A 465 -8.52 -15.54 -9.07
C ASN A 465 -9.16 -15.87 -7.71
N GLY A 466 -8.51 -15.45 -6.63
CA GLY A 466 -8.93 -15.74 -5.27
C GLY A 466 -10.28 -15.14 -4.89
N HIS A 467 -10.70 -14.01 -5.50
CA HIS A 467 -12.04 -13.48 -5.28
C HIS A 467 -13.11 -14.41 -5.87
N ALA A 468 -12.93 -14.82 -7.12
CA ALA A 468 -13.88 -15.71 -7.78
C ALA A 468 -13.98 -17.07 -7.06
N ILE A 469 -12.86 -17.60 -6.56
CA ILE A 469 -12.84 -18.85 -5.78
C ILE A 469 -13.57 -18.71 -4.45
N ARG A 470 -13.41 -17.58 -3.75
CA ARG A 470 -14.15 -17.32 -2.50
C ARG A 470 -15.64 -17.15 -2.74
N ASP A 471 -16.01 -16.41 -3.78
CA ASP A 471 -17.41 -16.18 -4.15
C ASP A 471 -18.07 -17.51 -4.54
N TYR A 472 -17.37 -18.35 -5.31
CA TYR A 472 -17.84 -19.68 -5.68
C TYR A 472 -17.99 -20.60 -4.46
N ALA A 473 -17.02 -20.59 -3.53
CA ALA A 473 -17.09 -21.36 -2.28
C ALA A 473 -18.22 -20.89 -1.35
N ALA A 474 -18.63 -19.62 -1.44
CA ALA A 474 -19.73 -19.06 -0.65
C ALA A 474 -21.13 -19.32 -1.25
N MET A 475 -21.21 -19.67 -2.53
CA MET A 475 -22.48 -19.97 -3.22
C MET A 475 -22.94 -21.42 -3.05
N LEU A 476 -22.04 -22.32 -2.63
CA LEU A 476 -22.32 -23.71 -2.29
C LEU A 476 -22.50 -23.85 -0.78
#